data_AF-A0A401I6F2-F1
#
_entry.id   AF-A0A401I6F2-F1
#
_cell.length_a   1.000
_cell.length_b   1.000
_cell.length_c   1.000
_cell.angle_alpha   90.00
_cell.angle_beta   90.00
_cell.angle_gamma   90.00
#
_symmetry.space_group_name_H-M   'P 1'
#
loop_
_entity.id
_entity.type
_entity.pdbx_description
1 polymer ?
#
loop_
_entity_poly.entity_id
_entity_poly.type
_entity_poly.pdbx_seq_one_letter_code
_entity_poly.pdbx_strand_id
1 'polypeptide(L)'
;MGSKERLSTMPGTEHDDRYMRVGEAPAMDLQWLSALEAPLSVTGLPWLEQDGVYRRLPVRPDYPLRPEVDRLANHTSGVQVRFRTDSPMLYVRVELADRRRA
;
A
#
# COMPACT_ATOMS: atom_id res chain seq x y z
N MET A 1 3.39 -25.01 -26.92
CA MET A 1 2.08 -24.33 -26.84
C MET A 1 1.80 -24.04 -25.37
N GLY A 2 2.27 -22.91 -24.85
CA GLY A 2 2.17 -22.57 -23.43
C GLY A 2 0.86 -21.84 -23.16
N SER A 3 -0.03 -22.48 -22.40
CA SER A 3 -1.31 -21.93 -21.98
C SER A 3 -1.09 -20.66 -21.16
N LYS A 4 -1.49 -19.51 -21.72
CA LYS A 4 -1.58 -18.24 -20.99
C LYS A 4 -2.77 -18.39 -20.02
N GLU A 5 -2.48 -18.68 -18.76
CA GLU A 5 -3.50 -18.64 -17.72
C GLU A 5 -4.01 -17.20 -17.61
N ARG A 6 -5.23 -16.99 -18.11
CA ARG A 6 -5.96 -15.75 -17.91
C ARG A 6 -6.26 -15.66 -16.43
N LEU A 7 -5.71 -14.65 -15.77
CA LEU A 7 -6.13 -14.23 -14.45
C LEU A 7 -7.63 -13.89 -14.54
N SER A 8 -8.47 -14.78 -14.01
CA SER A 8 -9.91 -14.60 -13.97
C SER A 8 -10.23 -13.45 -13.02
N THR A 9 -10.66 -12.32 -13.57
CA THR A 9 -11.25 -11.23 -12.80
C THR A 9 -12.54 -11.75 -12.15
N MET A 10 -12.48 -11.99 -10.84
CA MET A 10 -13.66 -12.36 -10.05
C MET A 10 -14.70 -11.23 -10.08
N PRO A 11 -16.00 -11.54 -10.17
CA PRO A 11 -17.07 -10.54 -10.18
C PRO A 11 -17.31 -10.06 -8.74
N GLY A 12 -16.87 -8.84 -8.43
CA GLY A 12 -17.12 -8.26 -7.11
C GLY A 12 -16.31 -7.01 -6.76
N THR A 13 -16.10 -6.07 -7.69
CA THR A 13 -15.58 -4.72 -7.35
C THR A 13 -16.15 -3.68 -8.33
N GLU A 14 -17.42 -3.32 -8.17
CA GLU A 14 -18.07 -2.26 -8.99
C GLU A 14 -17.69 -0.83 -8.54
N HIS A 15 -16.69 -0.69 -7.65
CA HIS A 15 -16.26 0.59 -7.08
C HIS A 15 -14.76 0.86 -7.19
N ASP A 16 -14.03 0.15 -8.05
CA ASP A 16 -12.64 0.55 -8.35
C ASP A 16 -12.67 1.80 -9.26
N ASP A 17 -11.98 2.86 -8.83
CA ASP A 17 -11.79 4.06 -9.64
C ASP A 17 -11.23 3.65 -11.01
N ARG A 18 -11.78 4.23 -12.09
CA ARG A 18 -11.40 3.92 -13.48
C ARG A 18 -9.88 3.99 -13.69
N TYR A 19 -9.17 4.84 -12.95
CA TYR A 19 -7.73 5.07 -13.02
C TYR A 19 -6.93 4.29 -11.96
N MET A 20 -7.58 3.69 -10.95
CA MET A 20 -6.92 2.83 -9.95
C MET A 20 -7.31 1.38 -10.14
N ARG A 21 -6.74 0.75 -11.16
CA ARG A 21 -6.98 -0.66 -11.48
C ARG A 21 -5.83 -1.52 -10.99
N VAL A 22 -6.17 -2.65 -10.37
CA VAL A 22 -5.19 -3.72 -10.12
C VAL A 22 -4.87 -4.38 -11.46
N GLY A 23 -3.63 -4.24 -11.92
CA GLY A 23 -3.17 -4.80 -13.17
C GLY A 23 -1.72 -5.26 -13.08
N GLU A 24 -1.27 -5.98 -14.10
CA GLU A 24 0.14 -6.32 -14.24
C GLU A 24 0.95 -5.05 -14.55
N ALA A 25 2.17 -5.00 -14.01
CA ALA A 25 3.11 -3.94 -14.37
C ALA A 25 3.38 -4.01 -15.88
N PRO A 26 3.41 -2.87 -16.58
CA PRO A 26 3.67 -2.83 -18.01
C PRO A 26 5.08 -3.35 -18.32
N ALA A 27 5.29 -3.80 -19.56
CA ALA A 27 6.58 -4.29 -20.04
C ALA A 27 7.66 -3.20 -20.25
N MET A 28 7.44 -1.99 -19.75
CA MET A 28 8.37 -0.86 -19.82
C MET A 28 9.31 -0.87 -18.63
N ASP A 29 10.48 -0.24 -18.79
CA ASP A 29 11.45 -0.07 -17.71
C ASP A 29 10.89 0.87 -16.64
N LEU A 30 10.46 0.27 -15.52
CA LEU A 30 9.98 0.99 -14.34
C LEU A 30 11.13 1.25 -13.38
N GLN A 31 11.25 2.50 -12.93
CA GLN A 31 12.06 2.83 -11.77
C GLN A 31 11.23 2.64 -10.49
N TRP A 32 11.55 1.60 -9.72
CA TRP A 32 10.93 1.37 -8.41
C TRP A 32 11.65 2.18 -7.33
N LEU A 33 10.88 2.97 -6.59
CA LEU A 33 11.35 3.73 -5.43
C LEU A 33 10.69 3.19 -4.16
N SER A 34 11.42 3.16 -3.06
CA SER A 34 10.85 2.88 -1.74
C SER A 34 10.05 4.10 -1.25
N ALA A 35 8.86 3.88 -0.69
CA ALA A 35 8.10 4.97 -0.09
C ALA A 35 8.74 5.52 1.19
N LEU A 36 9.67 4.77 1.81
CA LEU A 36 10.39 5.18 3.01
C LEU A 36 11.71 5.90 2.72
N GLU A 37 12.05 6.08 1.45
CA GLU A 37 13.31 6.70 1.03
C GLU A 37 13.05 7.96 0.20
N ALA A 38 13.94 8.95 0.33
CA ALA A 38 13.90 10.11 -0.56
C ALA A 38 14.01 9.66 -2.03
N PRO A 39 13.25 10.27 -2.96
CA PRO A 39 12.51 11.53 -2.82
C PRO A 39 11.06 11.40 -2.33
N LEU A 40 10.61 10.21 -1.93
CA LEU A 40 9.26 10.00 -1.39
C LEU A 40 9.25 10.37 0.10
N SER A 41 8.12 10.88 0.57
CA SER A 41 7.89 11.20 1.98
C SER A 41 6.52 10.72 2.42
N VAL A 42 6.47 9.95 3.51
CA VAL A 42 5.22 9.46 4.08
C VAL A 42 4.77 10.39 5.20
N THR A 43 3.52 10.85 5.15
CA THR A 43 2.93 11.70 6.19
C THR A 43 1.71 11.04 6.83
N GLY A 44 1.41 11.40 8.07
CA GLY A 44 0.26 10.84 8.81
C GLY A 44 0.59 9.58 9.64
N LEU A 45 1.87 9.26 9.80
CA LEU A 45 2.36 8.17 10.66
C LEU A 45 3.39 8.69 11.67
N PRO A 46 2.96 9.12 12.87
CA PRO A 46 3.86 9.74 13.85
C PRO A 46 5.00 8.85 14.35
N TRP A 47 4.83 7.53 14.26
CA TRP A 47 5.79 6.54 14.76
C TRP A 47 6.61 5.87 13.65
N LEU A 48 6.47 6.30 12.40
CA LEU A 48 7.10 5.64 11.26
C LEU A 48 8.63 5.61 11.37
N GLU A 49 9.25 6.73 11.78
CA GLU A 49 10.70 6.82 11.94
C GLU A 49 11.23 5.89 13.04
N GLN A 50 10.44 5.72 14.12
CA GLN A 50 10.81 4.89 15.25
C GLN A 50 10.63 3.40 14.95
N ASP A 51 9.48 3.03 14.39
CA ASP A 51 9.06 1.64 14.33
C ASP A 51 9.24 1.02 12.94
N GLY A 52 9.42 1.83 11.90
CA GLY A 52 9.63 1.37 10.52
C GLY A 52 8.42 0.67 9.89
N VAL A 53 7.23 0.82 10.47
CA VAL A 53 5.99 0.16 10.01
C VAL A 53 4.88 1.15 9.73
N TYR A 54 4.02 0.82 8.77
CA TYR A 54 2.87 1.64 8.37
C TYR A 54 1.70 1.53 9.36
N ARG A 55 1.90 2.04 10.58
CA ARG A 55 0.99 1.87 11.71
C ARG A 55 0.74 3.18 12.46
N ARG A 56 -0.52 3.41 12.85
CA ARG A 56 -0.99 4.65 13.49
C ARG A 56 -0.79 4.72 15.00
N LEU A 57 -0.31 3.68 15.65
CA LEU A 57 0.06 3.66 17.06
C LEU A 57 1.42 2.95 17.18
N PRO A 58 2.21 3.22 18.23
CA PRO A 58 3.51 2.59 18.37
C PRO A 58 3.38 1.07 18.45
N VAL A 59 4.39 0.36 17.97
CA VAL A 59 4.49 -1.11 18.08
C VAL A 59 4.62 -1.53 19.54
N ARG A 60 5.29 -0.71 20.35
CA ARG A 60 5.48 -0.90 21.78
C ARG A 60 4.90 0.30 22.55
N PRO A 61 3.58 0.34 22.79
CA PRO A 61 2.97 1.43 23.56
C PRO A 61 3.34 1.30 25.05
N ASP A 62 3.48 2.44 25.73
CA ASP A 62 3.77 2.51 27.17
C ASP A 62 2.62 1.93 28.04
N TYR A 63 1.41 1.91 27.48
CA TYR A 63 0.21 1.39 28.13
C TYR A 63 -0.43 0.30 27.26
N PRO A 64 -1.03 -0.72 27.90
CA PRO A 64 -1.67 -1.80 27.16
C PRO A 64 -2.84 -1.25 26.32
N LEU A 65 -2.81 -1.56 25.03
CA LEU A 65 -3.92 -1.32 24.14
C LEU A 65 -4.88 -2.50 24.19
N ARG A 66 -6.18 -2.21 24.08
CA ARG A 66 -7.17 -3.26 23.83
C ARG A 66 -6.88 -3.94 22.49
N PRO A 67 -7.07 -5.25 22.36
CA PRO A 67 -6.79 -5.98 21.12
C PRO A 67 -7.48 -5.38 19.88
N GLU A 68 -8.71 -4.88 20.04
CA GLU A 68 -9.45 -4.28 18.91
C GLU A 68 -8.80 -2.98 18.43
N VAL A 69 -8.30 -2.16 19.36
CA VAL A 69 -7.61 -0.89 19.06
C VAL A 69 -6.25 -1.17 18.44
N ASP A 70 -5.53 -2.15 18.99
CA ASP A 70 -4.25 -2.60 18.47
C ASP A 70 -4.35 -3.08 17.01
N ARG A 71 -5.39 -3.83 16.69
CA ARG A 71 -5.70 -4.25 15.32
C ARG A 71 -6.01 -3.04 14.41
N LEU A 72 -6.87 -2.12 14.88
CA LEU A 72 -7.28 -0.95 14.10
C LEU A 72 -6.13 0.04 13.82
N ALA A 73 -5.07 0.02 14.63
CA ALA A 73 -3.89 0.83 14.42
C ALA A 73 -3.10 0.45 13.15
N ASN A 74 -3.28 -0.77 12.62
CA ASN A 74 -2.65 -1.20 11.36
C ASN A 74 -3.31 -0.60 10.10
N HIS A 75 -4.48 0.04 10.22
CA HIS A 75 -5.11 0.70 9.07
C HIS A 75 -4.45 2.05 8.80
N THR A 76 -4.05 2.28 7.55
CA THR A 76 -3.37 3.50 7.08
C THR A 76 -4.32 4.65 6.73
N SER A 77 -5.49 4.72 7.38
CA SER A 77 -6.46 5.80 7.15
C SER A 77 -5.84 7.17 7.44
N GLY A 78 -5.85 8.05 6.44
CA GLY A 78 -5.26 9.40 6.52
C GLY A 78 -3.76 9.48 6.22
N VAL A 79 -3.09 8.34 5.97
CA VAL A 79 -1.68 8.31 5.56
C VAL A 79 -1.56 8.71 4.09
N GLN A 80 -0.51 9.46 3.75
CA GLN A 80 -0.26 9.94 2.40
C GLN A 80 1.21 9.71 2.03
N VAL A 81 1.46 9.41 0.76
CA VAL A 81 2.81 9.41 0.16
C VAL A 81 2.93 10.65 -0.71
N ARG A 82 3.86 11.53 -0.36
CA ARG A 82 4.13 12.80 -1.05
C ARG A 82 5.40 12.66 -1.89
N PHE A 83 5.30 13.06 -3.15
CA PHE A 83 6.42 13.13 -4.09
C PHE A 83 6.06 14.12 -5.22
N ARG A 84 7.05 14.44 -6.07
CA ARG A 84 6.87 15.22 -7.30
C ARG A 84 7.50 14.47 -8.45
N THR A 85 6.79 14.31 -9.55
CA THR A 85 7.28 13.67 -10.77
C THR A 85 6.67 14.35 -12.00
N ASP A 86 7.38 14.27 -13.12
CA ASP A 86 6.90 14.58 -14.46
C ASP A 86 6.44 13.32 -15.23
N SER A 87 6.51 12.14 -14.59
CA SER A 87 6.05 10.88 -15.17
C SER A 87 4.54 10.96 -15.47
N PRO A 88 4.11 10.56 -16.67
CA PRO A 88 2.69 10.54 -17.03
C PRO A 88 1.92 9.37 -16.38
N MET A 89 2.63 8.41 -15.77
CA MET A 89 2.05 7.21 -15.19
C MET A 89 2.67 6.89 -13.82
N LEU A 90 1.84 6.32 -12.95
CA LEU A 90 2.23 5.89 -11.62
C LEU A 90 1.85 4.42 -11.43
N TYR A 91 2.78 3.67 -10.84
CA TYR A 91 2.59 2.29 -10.44
C TYR A 91 2.88 2.18 -8.96
N VAL A 92 1.97 1.53 -8.23
CA VAL A 92 2.09 1.34 -6.79
C VAL A 92 2.06 -0.15 -6.51
N ARG A 93 3.14 -0.64 -5.89
CA ARG A 93 3.24 -2.03 -5.44
C ARG A 93 3.10 -2.05 -3.92
N VAL A 94 2.11 -2.79 -3.43
CA VAL A 94 1.80 -2.89 -2.01
C VAL A 94 1.63 -4.34 -1.59
N GLU A 95 1.95 -4.60 -0.34
CA GLU A 95 1.50 -5.77 0.41
C GLU A 95 0.42 -5.30 1.38
N LEU A 96 -0.78 -5.85 1.26
CA LEU A 96 -1.91 -5.52 2.14
C LEU A 96 -2.08 -6.64 3.17
N ALA A 97 -2.12 -6.27 4.46
CA ALA A 97 -2.20 -7.22 5.57
C ALA A 97 -3.43 -8.16 5.49
N ASP A 98 -4.55 -7.66 4.94
CA ASP A 98 -5.83 -8.38 4.88
C ASP A 98 -6.22 -8.77 3.44
N ARG A 99 -5.24 -8.94 2.54
CA ARG A 99 -5.56 -9.46 1.21
C ARG A 99 -6.05 -10.89 1.36
N ARG A 100 -7.37 -11.10 1.28
CA ARG A 100 -7.94 -12.45 1.11
C ARG A 100 -7.25 -13.06 -0.11
N ARG A 101 -6.43 -14.10 0.11
CA ARG A 101 -6.05 -15.00 -0.98
C ARG A 101 -7.35 -15.64 -1.46
N ALA A 102 -7.64 -15.45 -2.74
CA ALA A 102 -8.64 -16.24 -3.45
C ALA A 102 -8.18 -17.70 -3.50
#